data_AF-A0A448XUY6-F1
#
_entry.id   AF-A0A448XUY6-F1
#
_cell.length_a   1.000
_cell.length_b   1.000
_cell.length_c   1.000
_cell.angle_alpha   90.00
_cell.angle_beta   90.00
_cell.angle_gamma   90.00
#
_symmetry.space_group_name_H-M   'P 1'
#
loop_
_entity.id
_entity.type
_entity.pdbx_description
1 polymer ?
#
loop_
_entity_poly.entity_id
_entity_poly.type
_entity_poly.pdbx_seq_one_letter_code
_entity_poly.pdbx_strand_id
1 'polypeptide(L)'
;MLRFFVICAEIVLLVIVLRSPFVQYFFSDIQSTVSGWFVSISELPEQRELDALRNQAAAQLAPLKEFEANYLRRILASRSTVMRFHIAYCETTDINPNFSLGKRQQLCTLIEQSKLLEPDR
;
A
#
# COMPACT_ATOMS: atom_id res chain seq x y z
N MET A 1 30.90 -31.29 32.97
CA MET A 1 30.26 -32.51 32.46
C MET A 1 28.74 -32.45 32.69
N LEU A 2 28.26 -32.41 33.95
CA LEU A 2 26.82 -32.42 34.28
C LEU A 2 26.03 -31.23 33.71
N ARG A 3 26.60 -30.01 33.73
CA ARG A 3 26.01 -28.81 33.10
C ARG A 3 25.79 -28.96 31.59
N PHE A 4 26.72 -29.59 30.89
CA PHE A 4 26.61 -29.82 29.45
C PHE A 4 25.51 -30.84 29.14
N PHE A 5 25.39 -31.88 29.96
CA PHE A 5 24.33 -32.88 29.84
C PHE A 5 22.94 -32.29 30.08
N VAL A 6 22.80 -31.38 31.07
CA VAL A 6 21.54 -30.66 31.32
C VAL A 6 21.18 -29.76 30.13
N ILE A 7 22.14 -29.01 29.59
CA ILE A 7 21.91 -28.15 28.42
C ILE A 7 21.49 -28.99 27.19
N CYS A 8 22.16 -30.11 26.94
CA CYS A 8 21.79 -31.00 25.83
C CYS A 8 20.40 -31.63 26.04
N ALA A 9 20.07 -32.06 27.25
CA ALA A 9 18.76 -32.63 27.57
C ALA A 9 17.64 -31.59 27.38
N GLU A 10 17.88 -30.34 27.76
CA GLU A 10 16.94 -29.24 27.59
C GLU A 10 16.71 -28.88 26.11
N ILE A 11 17.78 -28.85 25.31
CA ILE A 11 17.67 -28.65 23.85
C ILE A 11 16.87 -29.80 23.20
N VAL A 12 17.15 -31.04 23.58
CA VAL A 12 16.41 -32.21 23.06
C VAL A 12 14.93 -32.16 23.44
N LEU A 13 14.63 -31.78 24.69
CA LEU A 13 13.26 -31.64 25.16
C LEU A 13 12.52 -30.52 24.42
N LEU A 14 13.18 -29.39 24.17
CA LEU A 14 12.65 -28.31 23.33
C LEU A 14 12.34 -28.80 21.92
N VAL A 15 13.24 -29.53 21.28
CA VAL A 15 13.04 -30.06 19.91
C VAL A 15 11.85 -31.03 19.85
N ILE A 16 11.68 -31.89 20.87
CA ILE A 16 10.55 -32.82 20.96
C ILE A 16 9.23 -32.06 21.11
N VAL A 17 9.19 -31.05 21.98
CA VAL A 17 8.01 -30.19 22.16
C VAL A 17 7.68 -29.42 20.88
N LEU A 18 8.69 -28.88 20.18
CA LEU A 18 8.51 -28.17 18.90
C LEU A 18 8.05 -29.08 17.76
N ARG A 19 8.45 -30.36 17.75
CA ARG A 19 7.97 -31.36 16.78
C ARG A 19 6.64 -32.01 17.16
N SER A 20 6.05 -31.65 18.30
CA SER A 20 4.74 -32.12 18.70
C SER A 20 3.69 -31.75 17.66
N PRO A 21 2.74 -32.65 17.33
CA PRO A 21 1.63 -32.35 16.43
C PRO A 21 0.82 -31.13 16.90
N PHE A 22 0.81 -30.82 18.21
CA PHE A 22 0.16 -29.63 18.76
C PHE A 22 0.73 -28.31 18.20
N VAL A 23 2.05 -28.21 18.09
CA VAL A 23 2.75 -27.01 17.61
C VAL A 23 2.60 -26.87 16.09
N GLN A 24 2.56 -27.99 15.35
CA GLN A 24 2.33 -27.99 13.91
C GLN A 24 0.92 -27.51 13.54
N TYR A 25 -0.11 -27.91 14.30
CA TYR A 25 -1.47 -27.39 14.13
C TYR A 25 -1.58 -25.91 14.50
N PHE A 26 -0.96 -25.48 15.60
CA PHE A 26 -0.94 -24.07 16.00
C PHE A 26 -0.21 -23.18 14.97
N PHE A 27 0.89 -23.67 14.38
CA PHE A 27 1.58 -22.93 13.32
C PHE A 27 0.83 -22.92 11.99
N SER A 28 0.08 -23.96 11.65
CA SER A 28 -0.79 -24.00 10.47
C SER A 28 -1.80 -22.84 10.49
N ASP A 29 -2.45 -22.59 11.63
CA ASP A 29 -3.44 -21.50 11.79
C ASP A 29 -2.79 -20.11 11.92
N ILE A 30 -1.58 -20.04 12.48
CA ILE A 30 -0.78 -18.80 12.49
C ILE A 30 -0.33 -18.44 11.08
N GLN A 31 -0.02 -19.42 10.22
CA GLN A 31 0.46 -19.15 8.87
C GLN A 31 -0.57 -18.37 8.04
N SER A 32 -1.87 -18.72 8.13
CA SER A 32 -2.93 -17.96 7.47
C SER A 32 -3.14 -16.55 8.05
N THR A 33 -2.91 -16.37 9.35
CA THR A 33 -3.12 -15.08 10.04
C THR A 33 -1.96 -14.11 9.82
N VAL A 34 -0.72 -14.63 9.80
CA VAL A 34 0.49 -13.83 9.59
C VAL A 34 0.58 -13.35 8.13
N SER A 35 0.16 -14.16 7.16
CA SER A 35 0.06 -13.73 5.76
C SER A 35 -0.91 -12.56 5.59
N GLY A 36 -2.08 -12.59 6.24
CA GLY A 36 -3.04 -11.48 6.20
C GLY A 36 -2.50 -10.19 6.83
N TRP A 37 -1.79 -10.29 7.96
CA TRP A 37 -1.19 -9.12 8.60
C TRP A 37 0.00 -8.55 7.81
N PHE A 38 0.83 -9.40 7.21
CA PHE A 38 1.95 -8.96 6.38
C PHE A 38 1.48 -8.17 5.15
N VAL A 39 0.43 -8.65 4.47
CA VAL A 39 -0.21 -7.94 3.35
C VAL A 39 -0.76 -6.59 3.81
N SER A 40 -1.43 -6.54 4.97
CA SER A 40 -1.93 -5.27 5.50
C SER A 40 -0.83 -4.27 5.82
N ILE A 41 0.35 -4.72 6.29
CA ILE A 41 1.50 -3.84 6.55
C ILE A 41 2.12 -3.32 5.25
N SER A 42 2.18 -4.13 4.19
CA SER A 42 2.69 -3.69 2.88
C SER A 42 1.79 -2.65 2.20
N GLU A 43 0.48 -2.66 2.46
CA GLU A 43 -0.48 -1.70 1.88
C GLU A 43 -0.53 -0.36 2.65
N LEU A 44 -0.11 -0.32 3.92
CA LEU A 44 -0.08 0.90 4.73
C LEU A 44 0.71 2.08 4.12
N PRO A 45 1.95 1.91 3.60
CA PRO A 45 2.67 3.00 2.96
C PRO A 45 1.95 3.52 1.70
N GLU A 46 1.38 2.63 0.90
CA GLU A 46 0.62 3.02 -0.31
C GLU A 46 -0.61 3.86 0.05
N GLN A 47 -1.39 3.43 1.05
CA GLN A 47 -2.56 4.18 1.50
C GLN A 47 -2.19 5.57 2.05
N ARG A 48 -1.07 5.66 2.78
CA ARG A 48 -0.57 6.95 3.30
C ARG A 48 -0.17 7.91 2.18
N GLU A 49 0.51 7.43 1.14
CA GLU A 49 0.88 8.24 -0.02
C GLU A 49 -0.37 8.70 -0.79
N LEU A 50 -1.37 7.83 -0.94
CA LEU A 50 -2.63 8.18 -1.59
C LEU A 50 -3.42 9.24 -0.80
N ASP A 51 -3.44 9.14 0.53
CA ASP A 51 -4.07 10.14 1.40
C ASP A 51 -3.31 11.47 1.41
N ALA A 52 -1.99 11.44 1.37
CA ALA A 52 -1.17 12.64 1.19
C ALA A 52 -1.49 13.34 -0.13
N LEU A 53 -1.58 12.60 -1.23
CA LEU A 53 -1.96 13.13 -2.54
C LEU A 53 -3.37 13.71 -2.54
N ARG A 54 -4.35 13.04 -1.91
CA ARG A 54 -5.72 13.54 -1.75
C ARG A 54 -5.77 14.89 -1.05
N ASN A 55 -5.05 15.02 0.06
CA ASN A 55 -5.02 16.24 0.85
C ASN A 55 -4.35 17.39 0.08
N GLN A 56 -3.22 17.11 -0.59
CA GLN A 56 -2.52 18.11 -1.39
C GLN A 56 -3.35 18.57 -2.59
N ALA A 57 -3.95 17.62 -3.32
CA ALA A 57 -4.79 17.93 -4.48
C ALA A 57 -6.03 18.74 -4.07
N ALA A 58 -6.68 18.40 -2.96
CA ALA A 58 -7.82 19.15 -2.46
C ALA A 58 -7.45 20.61 -2.11
N ALA A 59 -6.26 20.84 -1.53
CA ALA A 59 -5.79 22.17 -1.18
C ALA A 59 -5.37 22.99 -2.40
N GLN A 60 -4.65 22.40 -3.35
CA GLN A 60 -4.01 23.12 -4.46
C GLN A 60 -4.93 23.33 -5.67
N LEU A 61 -5.89 22.43 -5.92
CA LEU A 61 -6.82 22.56 -7.04
C LEU A 61 -8.09 23.36 -6.69
N ALA A 62 -8.27 23.73 -5.43
CA ALA A 62 -9.41 24.52 -4.99
C ALA A 62 -9.40 25.94 -5.61
N PRO A 63 -10.58 26.50 -5.92
CA PRO A 63 -11.91 25.90 -5.77
C PRO A 63 -12.29 24.98 -6.95
N LEU A 64 -12.92 23.85 -6.60
CA LEU A 64 -13.46 22.87 -7.54
C LEU A 64 -14.99 22.96 -7.56
N LYS A 65 -15.59 22.91 -8.74
CA LYS A 65 -17.05 22.68 -8.87
C LYS A 65 -17.37 21.28 -8.34
N GLU A 66 -18.62 21.04 -7.94
CA GLU A 66 -19.05 19.75 -7.40
C GLU A 66 -18.75 18.57 -8.33
N PHE A 67 -18.94 18.75 -9.65
CA PHE A 67 -18.58 17.75 -10.65
C PHE A 67 -17.06 17.49 -10.71
N GLU A 68 -16.25 18.54 -10.70
CA GLU A 68 -14.78 18.44 -10.73
C GLU A 68 -14.25 17.77 -9.45
N ALA A 69 -14.82 18.10 -8.29
CA ALA A 69 -14.48 17.48 -7.01
C ALA A 69 -14.83 15.99 -6.98
N ASN A 70 -16.01 15.62 -7.52
CA ASN A 70 -16.39 14.21 -7.67
C ASN A 70 -15.47 13.46 -8.64
N TYR A 71 -15.06 14.10 -9.73
CA TYR A 71 -14.09 13.52 -10.65
C TYR A 71 -12.72 13.33 -10.01
N LEU A 72 -12.22 14.33 -9.27
CA LEU A 72 -10.98 14.25 -8.51
C LEU A 72 -11.00 13.07 -7.54
N ARG A 73 -12.08 12.94 -6.75
CA ARG A 73 -12.27 11.84 -5.81
C ARG A 73 -12.24 10.47 -6.48
N ARG A 74 -12.78 10.34 -7.70
CA ARG A 74 -12.73 9.10 -8.48
C ARG A 74 -11.32 8.77 -8.97
N ILE A 75 -10.56 9.77 -9.43
CA ILE A 75 -9.17 9.57 -9.87
C ILE A 75 -8.31 9.13 -8.69
N LEU A 76 -8.45 9.81 -7.55
CA LEU A 76 -7.67 9.55 -6.34
C LEU A 76 -8.24 8.41 -5.48
N ALA A 77 -9.16 7.59 -6.01
CA ALA A 77 -9.78 6.50 -5.26
C ALA A 77 -8.80 5.35 -4.95
N SER A 78 -7.87 5.07 -5.86
CA SER A 78 -6.86 4.02 -5.74
C SER A 78 -5.62 4.37 -6.55
N ARG A 79 -4.48 3.72 -6.28
CA ARG A 79 -3.30 3.84 -7.13
C ARG A 79 -3.59 3.45 -8.59
N SER A 80 -4.40 2.41 -8.81
CA SER A 80 -4.78 1.98 -10.16
C SER A 80 -5.51 3.06 -10.97
N THR A 81 -6.39 3.83 -10.34
CA THR A 81 -7.12 4.93 -10.99
C THR A 81 -6.22 6.14 -11.23
N VAL A 82 -5.30 6.41 -10.29
CA VAL A 82 -4.27 7.46 -10.45
C VAL A 82 -3.36 7.13 -11.63
N MET A 83 -2.87 5.89 -11.72
CA MET A 83 -2.01 5.44 -12.81
C MET A 83 -2.73 5.51 -14.17
N ARG A 84 -3.99 5.06 -14.24
CA ARG A 84 -4.79 5.20 -15.47
C ARG A 84 -4.94 6.67 -15.89
N PHE A 85 -5.17 7.58 -14.95
CA PHE A 85 -5.23 9.00 -15.25
C PHE A 85 -3.88 9.54 -15.75
N HIS A 86 -2.77 9.13 -15.11
CA HIS A 86 -1.42 9.55 -15.50
C HIS A 86 -1.09 9.17 -16.93
N ILE A 87 -1.27 7.89 -17.29
CA ILE A 87 -1.05 7.38 -18.65
C ILE A 87 -1.97 8.10 -19.65
N ALA A 88 -3.25 8.29 -19.30
CA ALA A 88 -4.22 8.84 -20.23
C ALA A 88 -4.12 10.36 -20.44
N TYR A 89 -3.61 11.12 -19.47
CA TYR A 89 -3.73 12.59 -19.49
C TYR A 89 -2.49 13.37 -19.05
N CYS A 90 -1.46 12.71 -18.50
CA CYS A 90 -0.20 13.36 -18.14
C CYS A 90 0.90 13.04 -19.15
N GLU A 91 0.97 11.79 -19.61
CA GLU A 91 1.94 11.35 -20.64
C GLU A 91 1.51 11.72 -22.07
N THR A 92 0.20 11.92 -22.28
CA THR A 92 -0.36 12.25 -23.60
C THR A 92 -0.75 13.73 -23.72
N THR A 93 -0.90 14.17 -24.96
CA THR A 93 -1.49 15.48 -25.29
C THR A 93 -3.03 15.47 -25.24
N ASP A 94 -3.65 14.40 -24.72
CA ASP A 94 -5.11 14.27 -24.73
C ASP A 94 -5.79 15.26 -23.78
N ILE A 95 -6.91 15.78 -24.24
CA ILE A 95 -7.73 16.74 -23.51
C ILE A 95 -8.53 15.98 -22.46
N ASN A 96 -8.36 16.38 -21.20
CA ASN A 96 -9.23 15.89 -20.13
C ASN A 96 -10.57 16.65 -20.19
N PRO A 97 -11.72 15.97 -20.41
CA PRO A 97 -13.00 16.65 -20.55
C PRO A 97 -13.54 17.21 -19.22
N ASN A 98 -12.96 16.83 -18.08
CA ASN A 98 -13.46 17.16 -16.75
C ASN A 98 -12.60 18.21 -16.03
N PHE A 99 -11.39 18.50 -16.50
CA PHE A 99 -10.50 19.53 -15.94
C PHE A 99 -10.02 20.51 -17.00
N SER A 100 -9.85 21.76 -16.61
CA SER A 100 -9.10 22.73 -17.43
C SER A 100 -7.64 22.29 -17.58
N LEU A 101 -6.98 22.79 -18.63
CA LEU A 101 -5.57 22.49 -18.89
C LEU A 101 -4.68 22.76 -17.66
N GLY A 102 -4.89 23.89 -16.98
CA GLY A 102 -4.14 24.27 -15.79
C GLY A 102 -4.36 23.31 -14.61
N LYS A 103 -5.62 22.95 -14.30
CA LYS A 103 -5.93 22.00 -13.22
C LYS A 103 -5.40 20.59 -13.53
N ARG A 104 -5.49 20.16 -14.81
CA ARG A 104 -4.90 18.89 -15.27
C ARG A 104 -3.39 18.90 -15.04
N GLN A 105 -2.69 19.94 -15.47
CA GLN A 105 -1.23 20.05 -15.29
C GLN A 105 -0.83 20.05 -13.82
N GLN A 106 -1.52 20.82 -12.98
CA GLN A 106 -1.29 20.81 -11.53
C GLN A 106 -1.48 19.41 -10.93
N LEU A 107 -2.54 18.70 -11.31
CA LEU A 107 -2.77 17.33 -10.85
C LEU A 107 -1.66 16.37 -11.33
N CYS A 108 -1.23 16.50 -12.59
CA CYS A 108 -0.12 15.70 -13.12
C CYS A 108 1.17 15.94 -12.35
N THR A 109 1.52 17.21 -12.08
CA THR A 109 2.69 17.56 -11.27
C THR A 109 2.62 16.96 -9.87
N LEU A 110 1.46 16.97 -9.22
CA LEU A 110 1.27 16.35 -7.91
C LEU A 110 1.42 14.82 -7.96
N ILE A 111 0.91 14.18 -9.01
CA ILE A 111 1.04 12.73 -9.20
C ILE A 111 2.50 12.34 -9.45
N GLU A 112 3.22 13.10 -10.29
CA GLU A 112 4.64 12.88 -10.59
C GLU A 112 5.55 13.08 -9.38
N GLN A 113 5.19 13.99 -8.48
CA GLN A 113 5.89 14.20 -7.21
C GLN A 113 5.57 13.14 -6.15
N SER A 114 4.49 12.39 -6.34
CA SER A 114 4.10 11.31 -5.43
C SER A 114 4.91 10.04 -5.71
N LYS A 115 5.14 9.23 -4.67
CA LYS A 115 5.83 7.93 -4.82
C LYS A 115 4.92 6.82 -5.39
N LEU A 116 3.69 7.15 -5.76
CA LEU A 116 2.69 6.19 -6.23
C LEU A 116 3.02 5.59 -7.61
N LEU A 117 3.91 6.23 -8.38
CA LEU A 117 4.32 5.78 -9.71
C LEU A 117 5.50 4.78 -9.67
N GLU A 118 6.20 4.64 -8.54
CA GLU A 118 7.29 3.66 -8.43
C GLU A 118 6.72 2.23 -8.41
N PRO A 119 7.27 1.28 -9.18
CA PRO A 119 6.84 -0.11 -9.14
C PRO A 119 7.14 -0.71 -7.75
N ASP A 120 6.23 -1.56 -7.26
CA ASP A 120 6.43 -2.28 -5.99
C ASP A 120 7.69 -3.14 -6.12
N ARG A 121 8.75 -2.77 -5.38
CA ARG A 121 10.05 -3.47 -5.41
C ARG A 121 10.02 -4.69 -4.51
#